data_AF-A0A9X8ZYK1-F1
#
_entry.id   AF-A0A9X8ZYK1-F1
#
_cell.length_a   1.000
_cell.length_b   1.000
_cell.length_c   1.000
_cell.angle_alpha   90.00
_cell.angle_beta   90.00
_cell.angle_gamma   90.00
#
_symmetry.space_group_name_H-M   'P 1'
#
loop_
_entity.id
_entity.type
_entity.pdbx_description
1 polymer ?
#
loop_
_entity_poly.entity_id
_entity_poly.type
_entity_poly.pdbx_seq_one_letter_code
_entity_poly.pdbx_strand_id
1 'polypeptide(L)' 'FVKMGISLPPDFAPGKGWSYSNTGYVLLGILIEKVTGNSYAEEVENRIVEPLELSNTFLPGNSTVIPGTNHARGYER' A
#
# COMPACT_ATOMS: atom_id res chain seq x y z
N PHE A 1 4.63 -11.10 2.99
CA PHE A 1 5.41 -9.87 3.28
C PHE A 1 5.62 -9.66 4.78
N VAL A 2 4.57 -9.48 5.59
CA VAL A 2 4.74 -9.22 7.06
C VAL A 2 5.61 -10.26 7.77
N LYS A 3 5.40 -11.57 7.50
CA LYS A 3 6.23 -12.65 8.05
C LYS A 3 7.73 -12.51 7.71
N MET A 4 8.05 -12.01 6.52
CA MET A 4 9.44 -11.75 6.10
C MET A 4 10.00 -10.53 6.82
N GLY A 5 9.20 -9.49 7.03
CA GLY A 5 9.64 -8.31 7.77
C GLY A 5 9.93 -8.60 9.24
N ILE A 6 9.16 -9.48 9.88
CA ILE A 6 9.37 -9.87 11.30
C ILE A 6 10.38 -11.00 11.49
N SER A 7 11.02 -11.51 10.42
CA SER A 7 12.09 -12.51 10.57
C SER A 7 13.42 -11.88 11.02
N LEU A 8 13.51 -10.55 11.00
CA LEU A 8 14.63 -9.77 11.52
C LEU A 8 14.25 -9.19 12.89
N PRO A 9 15.23 -8.94 13.78
CA PRO A 9 14.97 -8.24 15.03
C PRO A 9 14.48 -6.80 14.78
N PRO A 10 13.74 -6.19 15.72
CA PRO A 10 13.37 -4.78 15.62
C PRO A 10 14.61 -3.87 15.58
N ASP A 11 14.58 -2.85 14.72
CA ASP A 11 15.65 -1.84 14.62
C ASP A 11 15.85 -1.07 15.94
N PHE A 12 14.76 -0.84 16.69
CA PHE A 12 14.73 -0.13 17.97
C PHE A 12 13.43 -0.41 18.71
N ALA A 13 13.37 -0.06 20.00
CA ALA A 13 12.12 -0.08 20.76
C ALA A 13 11.09 0.93 20.19
N PRO A 14 9.78 0.63 20.21
CA PRO A 14 8.75 1.51 19.63
C PRO A 14 8.85 2.96 20.13
N GLY A 15 8.85 3.92 19.20
CA GLY A 15 8.93 5.34 19.51
C GLY A 15 10.31 5.85 19.95
N LYS A 16 11.36 5.03 19.89
CA LYS A 16 12.74 5.40 20.28
C LYS A 16 13.67 5.66 19.10
N GLY A 17 13.16 5.59 17.88
CA GLY A 17 13.90 5.87 16.66
C GLY A 17 12.96 6.05 15.47
N TRP A 18 13.54 6.33 14.31
CA TRP A 18 12.83 6.39 13.04
C TRP A 18 13.62 5.60 12.00
N SER A 19 12.92 4.70 11.30
CA SER A 19 13.43 3.89 10.19
C SER A 19 12.26 3.63 9.25
N TYR A 20 12.49 3.78 7.96
CA TYR A 20 11.44 3.57 6.96
C TYR A 20 11.05 2.09 6.91
N SER A 21 9.76 1.79 7.05
CA SER A 21 9.28 0.40 7.11
C SER A 21 8.07 0.16 6.20
N ASN A 22 8.33 -0.39 5.01
CA ASN A 22 7.27 -0.93 4.15
C ASN A 22 6.43 -1.98 4.88
N THR A 23 7.04 -2.79 5.75
CA THR A 23 6.34 -3.81 6.56
C THR A 23 5.28 -3.17 7.44
N GLY A 24 5.57 -2.00 8.03
CA GLY A 24 4.61 -1.24 8.83
C GLY A 24 3.39 -0.80 8.01
N TYR A 25 3.60 -0.27 6.80
CA TYR A 25 2.50 0.12 5.91
C TYR A 25 1.66 -1.07 5.43
N VAL A 26 2.28 -2.21 5.09
CA VAL A 26 1.54 -3.44 4.75
C VAL A 26 0.70 -3.92 5.94
N LEU A 27 1.23 -3.82 7.16
CA LEU A 27 0.46 -4.17 8.36
C LEU A 27 -0.75 -3.24 8.58
N LEU A 28 -0.62 -1.95 8.27
CA LEU A 28 -1.76 -1.01 8.31
C LEU A 28 -2.84 -1.38 7.29
N GLY A 29 -2.48 -1.83 6.09
CA GLY A 29 -3.46 -2.33 5.10
C GLY A 29 -4.27 -3.52 5.63
N ILE A 30 -3.61 -4.47 6.31
CA ILE A 30 -4.28 -5.61 6.97
C ILE A 30 -5.16 -5.14 8.14
N LEU A 31 -4.71 -4.14 8.90
CA LEU A 31 -5.48 -3.58 10.00
C LEU A 31 -6.77 -2.91 9.52
N ILE A 32 -6.70 -2.14 8.41
CA ILE A 32 -7.88 -1.52 7.79
C ILE A 32 -8.91 -2.60 7.48
N GLU A 33 -8.52 -3.66 6.79
CA GLU A 33 -9.42 -4.76 6.43
C GLU A 33 -10.03 -5.45 7.65
N LYS A 34 -9.24 -5.65 8.71
CA LYS A 34 -9.74 -6.22 9.95
C LYS A 34 -10.75 -5.32 10.67
N VAL A 35 -10.61 -4.00 10.57
CA VAL A 35 -11.46 -3.03 11.28
C VAL A 35 -12.74 -2.73 10.50
N THR A 36 -12.66 -2.64 9.16
CA THR A 36 -13.79 -2.22 8.33
C THR A 36 -14.51 -3.38 7.65
N GLY A 37 -13.85 -4.53 7.48
CA GLY A 37 -14.35 -5.66 6.70
C GLY A 37 -14.09 -5.54 5.19
N ASN A 38 -13.52 -4.43 4.73
CA ASN A 38 -13.26 -4.14 3.32
C ASN A 38 -11.75 -4.08 3.06
N SER A 39 -11.31 -4.39 1.84
CA SER A 39 -9.88 -4.28 1.54
C SER A 39 -9.36 -2.85 1.70
N TYR A 40 -8.05 -2.68 1.98
CA TYR A 40 -7.48 -1.32 2.03
C TYR A 40 -7.70 -0.54 0.71
N ALA A 41 -7.70 -1.26 -0.43
CA ALA A 41 -7.89 -0.66 -1.73
C ALA A 41 -9.32 -0.11 -1.87
N GLU A 42 -10.32 -0.87 -1.43
CA GLU A 42 -11.72 -0.43 -1.41
C GLU A 42 -11.92 0.78 -0.49
N GLU A 43 -11.28 0.81 0.69
CA GLU A 43 -11.37 1.96 1.59
C GLU A 43 -10.69 3.21 1.02
N VAL A 44 -9.57 3.07 0.30
CA VAL A 44 -8.92 4.19 -0.40
C VAL A 44 -9.77 4.65 -1.58
N GLU A 45 -10.35 3.73 -2.34
CA GLU A 45 -11.22 4.04 -3.47
C GLU A 45 -12.43 4.87 -2.98
N ASN A 46 -13.20 4.31 -2.05
CA ASN A 46 -14.48 4.88 -1.58
C ASN A 46 -14.30 6.18 -0.78
N ARG A 47 -13.17 6.37 -0.10
CA ARG A 47 -12.97 7.54 0.79
C ARG A 47 -12.10 8.64 0.20
N ILE A 48 -11.28 8.31 -0.81
CA ILE A 48 -10.27 9.24 -1.34
C ILE A 48 -10.41 9.38 -2.85
N VAL A 49 -10.35 8.27 -3.61
CA VAL A 49 -10.34 8.33 -5.08
C VAL A 49 -11.67 8.86 -5.62
N GLU A 50 -12.79 8.27 -5.20
CA GLU A 50 -14.11 8.68 -5.67
C GLU A 50 -14.49 10.09 -5.18
N PRO A 51 -14.37 10.44 -3.87
CA PRO A 51 -14.82 11.75 -3.39
C PRO A 51 -13.99 12.94 -3.91
N LEU A 52 -12.76 12.69 -4.34
CA LEU A 52 -11.88 13.71 -4.93
C LEU A 52 -11.84 13.64 -6.47
N GLU A 53 -12.68 12.81 -7.07
CA GLU A 53 -12.80 12.65 -8.53
C GLU A 53 -11.47 12.31 -9.22
N LEU A 54 -10.64 11.46 -8.61
CA LEU A 54 -9.31 11.10 -9.10
C LEU A 54 -9.37 10.06 -10.24
N SER A 55 -9.99 10.44 -11.36
CA SER A 55 -10.29 9.62 -12.54
C SER A 55 -9.12 8.88 -13.22
N ASN A 56 -7.87 9.16 -12.85
CA ASN A 56 -6.66 8.51 -13.37
C ASN A 56 -5.78 7.92 -12.25
N THR A 57 -6.36 7.61 -11.09
CA THR A 57 -5.69 6.93 -9.97
C THR A 57 -6.17 5.49 -9.89
N PHE A 58 -5.25 4.55 -9.69
CA PHE A 58 -5.54 3.12 -9.73
C PHE A 58 -4.85 2.38 -8.59
N LEU A 59 -5.52 1.35 -8.05
CA LEU A 59 -5.00 0.42 -7.05
C LEU A 59 -4.92 -0.99 -7.68
N PRO A 60 -3.83 -1.32 -8.41
CA PRO A 60 -3.81 -2.45 -9.34
C PRO A 60 -3.70 -3.84 -8.67
N GLY A 61 -3.56 -3.90 -7.35
CA GLY A 61 -3.33 -5.15 -6.63
C GLY A 61 -2.08 -5.87 -7.13
N ASN A 62 -2.25 -7.05 -7.71
CA ASN A 62 -1.17 -7.86 -8.28
C ASN A 62 -1.04 -7.75 -9.81
N SER A 63 -1.85 -6.91 -10.46
CA SER A 63 -1.75 -6.67 -11.89
C SER A 63 -0.45 -5.95 -12.23
N THR A 64 0.21 -6.39 -13.31
CA THR A 64 1.40 -5.76 -13.87
C THR A 64 1.06 -4.73 -14.95
N VAL A 65 -0.23 -4.49 -15.21
CA VAL A 65 -0.72 -3.60 -16.27
C VAL A 65 -0.86 -2.17 -15.75
N ILE A 66 -0.29 -1.22 -16.48
CA ILE A 66 -0.66 0.19 -16.37
C ILE A 66 -1.82 0.43 -17.36
N PRO A 67 -2.98 0.92 -16.91
CA PRO A 67 -4.14 1.09 -17.80
C PRO A 67 -3.91 2.09 -18.94
N GLY A 68 -4.48 1.78 -20.10
CA GLY A 68 -4.53 2.68 -21.25
C GLY A 68 -3.20 2.81 -21.99
N THR A 69 -3.07 3.87 -22.79
CA THR A 69 -1.87 4.19 -23.57
C THR A 69 -1.17 5.47 -23.11
N ASN A 70 -1.79 6.22 -22.20
CA ASN A 70 -1.27 7.49 -21.68
C ASN A 70 -0.28 7.25 -20.52
N HIS A 71 0.76 6.45 -20.79
CA HIS A 71 1.85 6.19 -19.84
C HIS A 71 3.15 5.92 -20.61
N ALA A 72 4.29 6.15 -19.96
CA ALA A 72 5.60 5.85 -20.53
C ALA A 72 5.94 4.35 -20.40
N ARG A 73 7.10 3.96 -20.95
CA ARG A 73 7.76 2.70 -20.61
C ARG A 73 8.60 2.89 -19.34
N GLY A 74 8.55 1.94 -18.42
CA GLY A 74 9.46 1.84 -17.28
C GLY A 74 10.71 1.03 -17.64
N TYR A 75 11.86 1.43 -17.11
CA TYR A 75 13.14 0.77 -17.33
C TYR A 75 13.89 0.63 -16.01
N GLU A 76 14.69 -0.43 -15.88
CA GLU A 76 15.64 -0.65 -14.78
C GLU A 76 17.04 -0.81 -15.41
N ARG A 77 18.10 -0.51 -14.65
CA ARG A 77 19.49 -0.65 -15.10
C ARG A 77 20.04 -2.04 -14.81
#